data_AF-A0A0E3NDJ7-F1
#
_entry.id   AF-A0A0E3NDJ7-F1
#
_cell.length_a   1.000
_cell.length_b   1.000
_cell.length_c   1.000
_cell.angle_alpha   90.00
_cell.angle_beta   90.00
_cell.angle_gamma   90.00
#
_symmetry.space_group_name_H-M   'P 1'
#
loop_
_entity.id
_entity.type
_entity.pdbx_description
1 polymer ?
#
loop_
_entity_poly.entity_id
_entity_poly.type
_entity_poly.pdbx_seq_one_letter_code
_entity_poly.pdbx_strand_id
1 'polypeptide(L)'
;MNLVLLSFSLPLIVLMYLMKARKWQTLLNCIDIRIPILRSLEIILIGTFYGALTPGRTGEVSRAFYLDSEKSRSIPTIIMDRIIDVICLMFLSVLAIAFFFNDRNLIYLMTFIMSLSVVGIVIITNEKAVTLFFRIFFKNKEHKENYIKTMREITENKRVLSKVFLLTLGYYLVNLVVYWIVIKSLSPALNNILTFSLPIIVVLGNFPISISGFGIREFVSVTIFNLLGENLAYGFSCPVILYFLTSLSPALFGFLLTLKKRY
;
A
#
# COMPACT_ATOMS: atom_id res chain seq x y z
N MET A 1 2.03 19.26 -20.21
CA MET A 1 1.87 19.00 -18.76
C MET A 1 1.68 20.32 -18.03
N ASN A 2 0.55 20.52 -17.34
CA ASN A 2 0.24 21.70 -16.56
C ASN A 2 0.79 21.55 -15.13
N LEU A 3 1.92 22.22 -14.85
CA LEU A 3 2.61 22.15 -13.56
C LEU A 3 1.82 22.80 -12.42
N VAL A 4 1.02 23.83 -12.71
CA VAL A 4 0.18 24.49 -11.69
C VAL A 4 -0.89 23.54 -11.20
N LEU A 5 -1.53 22.80 -12.10
CA LEU A 5 -2.52 21.80 -11.70
C LEU A 5 -1.87 20.68 -10.88
N LEU A 6 -0.68 20.24 -11.28
CA LEU A 6 0.07 19.19 -10.58
C LEU A 6 0.47 19.61 -9.16
N SER A 7 0.78 20.89 -8.90
CA SER A 7 1.17 21.35 -7.57
C SER A 7 0.05 21.20 -6.52
N PHE A 8 -1.21 21.21 -6.93
CA PHE A 8 -2.35 20.92 -6.05
C PHE A 8 -2.36 19.49 -5.50
N SER A 9 -1.60 18.55 -6.08
CA SER A 9 -1.47 17.22 -5.49
C SER A 9 -0.55 17.20 -4.26
N LEU A 10 0.35 18.19 -4.09
CA LEU A 10 1.35 18.17 -3.01
C LEU A 10 0.73 18.17 -1.61
N PRO A 11 -0.25 19.04 -1.28
CA PRO A 11 -0.92 18.99 0.02
C PRO A 11 -1.67 17.67 0.25
N LEU A 12 -2.26 17.10 -0.80
CA LEU A 12 -2.96 15.82 -0.73
C LEU A 12 -1.98 14.67 -0.44
N ILE A 13 -0.77 14.70 -0.99
CA ILE A 13 0.27 13.71 -0.69
C ILE A 13 0.70 13.82 0.77
N VAL A 14 0.87 15.03 1.31
CA VAL A 14 1.16 15.23 2.75
C VAL A 14 0.03 14.63 3.60
N LEU A 15 -1.23 14.93 3.26
CA LEU A 15 -2.39 14.36 3.92
C LEU A 15 -2.39 12.82 3.86
N MET A 16 -2.10 12.23 2.70
CA MET A 16 -1.99 10.78 2.53
C MET A 16 -0.95 10.15 3.46
N TYR A 17 0.22 10.78 3.65
CA TYR A 17 1.24 10.27 4.56
C TYR A 17 0.86 10.45 6.03
N LEU A 18 0.14 11.52 6.39
CA LEU A 18 -0.44 11.67 7.73
C LEU A 18 -1.50 10.60 8.01
N MET A 19 -2.32 10.25 7.02
CA MET A 19 -3.29 9.14 7.12
C MET A 19 -2.57 7.80 7.31
N LYS A 20 -1.51 7.52 6.54
CA LYS A 20 -0.65 6.34 6.75
C LYS A 20 -0.05 6.32 8.15
N ALA A 21 0.47 7.44 8.64
CA ALA A 21 1.04 7.57 9.98
C ALA A 21 0.01 7.31 11.08
N ARG A 22 -1.21 7.86 10.95
CA ARG A 22 -2.31 7.64 11.89
C ARG A 22 -2.81 6.20 11.85
N LYS A 23 -2.88 5.61 10.66
CA LYS A 23 -3.27 4.22 10.42
C LYS A 23 -2.32 3.28 11.15
N TRP A 24 -1.02 3.38 10.90
CA TRP A 24 -0.04 2.51 11.54
C TRP A 24 0.07 2.76 13.06
N GLN A 25 -0.03 4.01 13.50
CA GLN A 25 -0.11 4.34 14.93
C GLN A 25 -1.31 3.67 15.61
N THR A 26 -2.46 3.53 14.92
CA THR A 26 -3.64 2.85 15.47
C THR A 26 -3.38 1.34 15.64
N LEU A 27 -2.62 0.72 14.74
CA LEU A 27 -2.20 -0.68 14.87
C LEU A 27 -1.19 -0.87 16.02
N LEU A 28 -0.21 0.03 16.16
CA LEU A 28 0.76 -0.01 17.25
C LEU A 28 0.11 0.20 18.62
N ASN A 29 -0.82 1.15 18.72
CA ASN A 29 -1.56 1.39 19.96
C ASN A 29 -2.42 0.20 20.39
N CYS A 30 -2.85 -0.66 19.46
CA CYS A 30 -3.61 -1.87 19.77
C CYS A 30 -2.79 -2.89 20.57
N ILE A 31 -1.46 -2.83 20.47
CA ILE A 31 -0.52 -3.73 21.13
C ILE A 31 0.34 -3.00 22.17
N ASP A 32 -0.22 -1.91 22.71
CA ASP A 32 0.39 -1.06 23.74
C ASP A 32 1.73 -0.38 23.35
N ILE A 33 2.04 -0.31 22.05
CA ILE A 33 3.19 0.46 21.56
C ILE A 33 2.71 1.88 21.22
N ARG A 34 2.97 2.83 22.12
CA ARG A 34 2.56 4.23 21.95
C ARG A 34 3.72 5.07 21.44
N ILE A 35 3.55 5.62 20.24
CA ILE A 35 4.49 6.57 19.64
C ILE A 35 3.75 7.85 19.20
N PRO A 36 4.39 9.03 19.21
CA PRO A 36 3.78 10.24 18.67
C PRO A 36 3.61 10.13 17.15
N ILE A 37 2.63 10.84 16.58
CA ILE A 37 2.31 10.72 15.15
C ILE A 37 3.46 11.16 14.24
N LEU A 38 4.23 12.17 14.65
CA LEU A 38 5.42 12.60 13.93
C LEU A 38 6.48 11.48 13.87
N ARG A 39 6.65 10.73 14.96
CA ARG A 39 7.55 9.56 14.96
C ARG A 39 7.02 8.44 14.06
N SER A 40 5.71 8.20 14.06
CA SER A 40 5.08 7.26 13.11
C SER A 40 5.33 7.67 11.66
N LEU A 41 5.17 8.97 11.35
CA LEU A 41 5.42 9.54 10.03
C LEU A 41 6.89 9.36 9.60
N GLU A 42 7.85 9.70 10.47
CA GLU A 42 9.28 9.49 10.22
C GLU A 42 9.59 8.03 9.85
N ILE A 43 9.09 7.09 10.65
CA ILE A 43 9.33 5.66 10.44
C ILE A 43 8.66 5.20 9.15
N ILE A 44 7.47 5.69 8.81
CA ILE A 44 6.81 5.38 7.53
C ILE A 44 7.59 5.90 6.34
N LEU A 45 8.16 7.10 6.42
CA LEU A 45 9.00 7.65 5.34
C LEU A 45 10.26 6.79 5.15
N ILE A 46 10.93 6.43 6.24
CA ILE A 46 12.07 5.50 6.22
C ILE A 46 11.68 4.14 5.63
N GLY A 47 10.55 3.59 6.06
CA GLY A 47 10.02 2.34 5.52
C GLY A 47 9.74 2.45 4.02
N THR A 48 9.17 3.58 3.57
CA THR A 48 8.88 3.85 2.16
C THR A 48 10.17 3.88 1.33
N PHE A 49 11.26 4.42 1.88
CA PHE A 49 12.58 4.39 1.24
C PHE A 49 13.08 2.95 1.01
N TYR A 50 13.14 2.13 2.05
CA TYR A 50 13.55 0.73 1.90
C TYR A 50 12.57 -0.07 1.03
N GLY A 51 11.27 0.24 1.12
CA GLY A 51 10.23 -0.32 0.25
C GLY A 51 10.47 0.00 -1.22
N ALA A 52 10.87 1.23 -1.55
CA ALA A 52 11.13 1.66 -2.92
C ALA A 52 12.26 0.86 -3.59
N LEU A 53 13.22 0.36 -2.80
CA LEU A 53 14.40 -0.37 -3.26
C LEU A 53 14.23 -1.89 -3.32
N THR A 54 13.06 -2.42 -2.94
CA THR A 54 12.86 -3.87 -2.77
C THR A 54 11.72 -4.41 -3.63
N PRO A 55 11.79 -5.67 -4.09
CA PRO A 55 10.66 -6.33 -4.74
C PRO A 55 9.44 -6.38 -3.82
N GLY A 56 8.27 -6.04 -4.37
CA GLY A 56 7.00 -6.05 -3.63
C GLY A 56 6.96 -5.14 -2.40
N ARG A 57 7.86 -4.15 -2.30
CA ARG A 57 7.97 -3.23 -1.15
C ARG A 57 8.26 -3.92 0.18
N THR A 58 8.85 -5.11 0.16
CA THR A 58 9.19 -5.92 1.34
C THR A 58 10.10 -5.21 2.33
N GLY A 59 10.93 -4.27 1.85
CA GLY A 59 11.79 -3.42 2.67
C GLY A 59 11.05 -2.51 3.65
N GLU A 60 9.73 -2.33 3.52
CA GLU A 60 8.94 -1.62 4.53
C GLU A 60 8.85 -2.34 5.88
N VAL A 61 9.26 -3.61 5.95
CA VAL A 61 9.46 -4.34 7.21
C VAL A 61 10.57 -3.70 8.05
N SER A 62 11.48 -2.94 7.42
CA SER A 62 12.50 -2.13 8.11
C SER A 62 11.93 -1.23 9.21
N ARG A 63 10.66 -0.81 9.09
CA ARG A 63 9.94 -0.01 10.12
C ARG A 63 10.04 -0.63 11.52
N ALA A 64 10.03 -1.95 11.62
CA ALA A 64 10.16 -2.68 12.89
C ALA A 64 11.50 -2.44 13.61
N PHE A 65 12.57 -2.15 12.87
CA PHE A 65 13.90 -1.91 13.43
C PHE A 65 14.09 -0.48 13.96
N TYR A 66 13.15 0.42 13.67
CA TYR A 66 13.16 1.81 14.17
C TYR A 66 12.21 2.02 15.36
N LEU A 67 11.70 0.92 15.94
CA LEU A 67 10.89 0.90 17.15
C LEU A 67 11.67 0.24 18.28
N ASP A 68 11.52 0.79 19.49
CA ASP A 68 12.05 0.21 20.74
C ASP A 68 11.10 -0.88 21.26
N SER A 69 10.81 -1.86 20.39
CA SER A 69 9.91 -2.97 20.67
C SER A 69 10.45 -4.26 20.07
N GLU A 70 9.99 -5.40 20.58
CA GLU A 70 10.31 -6.69 19.99
C GLU A 70 9.79 -6.80 18.56
N LYS A 71 10.64 -7.31 17.67
CA LYS A 71 10.36 -7.42 16.23
C LYS A 71 9.21 -8.40 15.98
N SER A 72 9.11 -9.45 16.80
CA SER A 72 7.99 -10.40 16.84
C SER A 72 6.63 -9.73 17.09
N ARG A 73 6.59 -8.59 17.78
CA ARG A 73 5.36 -7.81 18.03
C ARG A 73 5.15 -6.72 16.98
N SER A 74 6.19 -6.04 16.53
CA SER A 74 6.02 -4.94 15.56
C SER A 74 5.79 -5.41 14.13
N ILE A 75 6.42 -6.51 13.68
CA ILE A 75 6.26 -7.04 12.32
C ILE A 75 4.81 -7.40 11.98
N PRO A 76 4.03 -8.08 12.86
CA PRO A 76 2.60 -8.32 12.65
C PRO A 76 1.81 -7.05 12.29
N THR A 77 2.11 -5.91 12.92
CA THR A 77 1.40 -4.66 12.62
C THR A 77 1.65 -4.19 11.18
N ILE A 78 2.86 -4.39 10.66
CA ILE A 78 3.25 -4.04 9.29
C ILE A 78 2.60 -5.00 8.29
N ILE A 79 2.53 -6.29 8.63
CA ILE A 79 1.85 -7.28 7.80
C ILE A 79 0.35 -6.98 7.75
N MET A 80 -0.27 -6.68 8.90
CA MET A 80 -1.70 -6.34 8.94
C MET A 80 -2.02 -5.05 8.18
N ASP A 81 -1.13 -4.04 8.28
CA ASP A 81 -1.18 -2.81 7.48
C ASP A 81 -1.25 -3.12 5.98
N ARG A 82 -0.44 -4.08 5.50
CA ARG A 82 -0.39 -4.53 4.10
C ARG A 82 -1.63 -5.35 3.71
N ILE A 83 -2.09 -6.25 4.58
CA ILE A 83 -3.30 -7.05 4.35
C ILE A 83 -4.51 -6.13 4.14
N ILE A 84 -4.69 -5.13 5.00
CA ILE A 84 -5.81 -4.19 4.90
C ILE A 84 -5.70 -3.34 3.63
N ASP A 85 -4.50 -2.92 3.24
CA ASP A 85 -4.27 -2.22 1.97
C ASP A 85 -4.70 -3.07 0.76
N VAL A 86 -4.33 -4.35 0.73
CA VAL A 86 -4.71 -5.28 -0.35
C VAL A 86 -6.22 -5.51 -0.38
N ILE A 87 -6.85 -5.78 0.76
CA ILE A 87 -8.31 -5.99 0.85
C ILE A 87 -9.06 -4.75 0.35
N CYS A 88 -8.67 -3.56 0.82
CA CYS A 88 -9.33 -2.31 0.43
C CYS A 88 -9.17 -2.04 -1.07
N LEU A 89 -7.96 -2.25 -1.61
CA LEU A 89 -7.72 -2.07 -3.02
C LEU A 89 -8.51 -3.07 -3.88
N MET A 90 -8.58 -4.34 -3.49
CA MET A 90 -9.38 -5.35 -4.18
C MET A 90 -10.85 -4.97 -4.23
N PHE A 91 -11.39 -4.54 -3.08
CA PHE A 91 -12.76 -4.04 -2.99
C PHE A 91 -12.99 -2.88 -3.96
N LEU A 92 -12.10 -1.89 -3.97
CA LEU A 92 -12.18 -0.75 -4.90
C LEU A 92 -12.00 -1.16 -6.37
N SER A 93 -11.15 -2.13 -6.68
CA SER A 93 -10.94 -2.66 -8.04
C SER A 93 -12.19 -3.35 -8.56
N VAL A 94 -12.84 -4.20 -7.74
CA VAL A 94 -14.10 -4.87 -8.12
C VAL A 94 -15.19 -3.83 -8.38
N LEU A 95 -15.33 -2.83 -7.51
CA LEU A 95 -16.29 -1.74 -7.72
C LEU A 95 -15.98 -0.97 -9.01
N ALA A 96 -14.71 -0.64 -9.26
CA ALA A 96 -14.31 0.08 -10.45
C ALA A 96 -14.68 -0.68 -11.73
N ILE A 97 -14.40 -1.98 -11.77
CA ILE A 97 -14.73 -2.82 -12.93
C ILE A 97 -16.24 -2.94 -13.11
N ALA A 98 -16.98 -3.21 -12.03
CA ALA A 98 -18.42 -3.39 -12.08
C ALA A 98 -19.16 -2.13 -12.57
N PHE A 99 -18.74 -0.94 -12.13
CA PHE A 99 -19.44 0.30 -12.46
C PHE A 99 -18.94 1.01 -13.72
N PHE A 100 -17.66 0.87 -14.08
CA PHE A 100 -17.06 1.70 -15.14
C PHE A 100 -16.52 0.95 -16.35
N PHE A 101 -16.04 -0.29 -16.18
CA PHE A 101 -15.44 -1.06 -17.29
C PHE A 101 -16.39 -2.13 -17.84
N ASN A 102 -17.23 -2.72 -16.98
CA ASN A 102 -18.19 -3.77 -17.31
C ASN A 102 -17.62 -4.96 -18.12
N ASP A 103 -16.32 -5.22 -17.98
CA ASP A 103 -15.62 -6.31 -18.67
C ASP A 103 -15.66 -7.58 -17.80
N ARG A 104 -16.38 -8.60 -18.27
CA ARG A 104 -16.54 -9.87 -17.54
C ARG A 104 -15.22 -10.61 -17.32
N ASN A 105 -14.28 -10.54 -18.26
CA ASN A 105 -13.00 -11.22 -18.12
C ASN A 105 -12.15 -10.57 -17.02
N LEU A 106 -12.17 -9.23 -16.93
CA LEU A 106 -11.52 -8.51 -15.84
C LEU A 106 -12.16 -8.80 -14.47
N ILE A 107 -13.49 -8.95 -14.42
CA ILE A 107 -14.19 -9.36 -13.19
C ILE A 107 -13.72 -10.76 -12.75
N TYR A 108 -13.68 -11.73 -13.66
CA TYR A 108 -13.22 -13.09 -13.32
C TYR A 108 -11.76 -13.10 -12.87
N LEU A 109 -10.87 -12.38 -13.57
CA LEU A 109 -9.47 -12.26 -13.20
C LEU A 109 -9.31 -11.64 -11.80
N MET A 110 -10.00 -10.53 -11.51
CA MET A 110 -9.92 -9.90 -10.19
C MET A 110 -10.52 -10.76 -9.09
N THR A 111 -11.62 -11.48 -9.37
CA THR A 111 -12.22 -12.42 -8.42
C THR A 111 -11.27 -13.57 -8.10
N PHE A 112 -10.54 -14.08 -9.11
CA PHE A 112 -9.50 -15.09 -8.93
C PHE A 112 -8.30 -14.57 -8.12
N ILE A 113 -7.83 -13.35 -8.40
CA ILE A 113 -6.76 -12.72 -7.63
C ILE A 113 -7.20 -12.48 -6.17
N MET A 114 -8.46 -12.10 -5.98
CA MET A 114 -9.05 -11.92 -4.65
C MET A 114 -9.11 -13.23 -3.88
N SER A 115 -9.54 -14.34 -4.50
CA SER A 115 -9.54 -15.65 -3.84
C SER A 115 -8.13 -16.11 -3.47
N LEU A 116 -7.14 -15.93 -4.37
CA LEU A 116 -5.74 -16.26 -4.09
C LEU A 116 -5.19 -15.43 -2.91
N SER A 117 -5.56 -14.16 -2.85
CA SER A 117 -5.10 -13.27 -1.78
C SER A 117 -5.75 -13.60 -0.44
N VAL A 118 -7.03 -14.00 -0.43
CA VAL A 118 -7.69 -14.55 0.77
C VAL A 118 -6.96 -15.80 1.26
N VAL A 119 -6.59 -16.72 0.36
CA VAL A 119 -5.78 -17.90 0.72
C VAL A 119 -4.44 -17.49 1.33
N GLY A 120 -3.73 -16.53 0.72
CA GLY A 120 -2.48 -16.00 1.28
C GLY A 120 -2.64 -15.38 2.67
N ILE A 121 -3.70 -14.60 2.88
CA ILE A 121 -4.03 -14.00 4.18
C ILE A 121 -4.32 -15.09 5.21
N VAL A 122 -5.11 -16.10 4.85
CA VAL A 122 -5.41 -17.24 5.73
C VAL A 122 -4.14 -17.97 6.10
N ILE A 123 -3.22 -18.22 5.16
CA ILE A 123 -1.93 -18.86 5.45
C ILE A 123 -1.09 -18.02 6.41
N ILE A 124 -1.00 -16.70 6.21
CA ILE A 124 -0.18 -15.81 7.05
C ILE A 124 -0.78 -15.64 8.46
N THR A 125 -2.10 -15.79 8.60
CA THR A 125 -2.83 -15.64 9.87
C THR A 125 -3.00 -16.98 10.60
N ASN A 126 -2.92 -18.12 9.89
CA ASN A 126 -3.14 -19.44 10.47
C ASN A 126 -1.94 -19.90 11.29
N GLU A 127 -2.21 -20.24 12.55
CA GLU A 127 -1.22 -20.70 13.52
C GLU A 127 -0.39 -21.89 13.05
N LYS A 128 -0.98 -22.82 12.29
CA LYS A 128 -0.26 -24.00 11.79
C LYS A 128 0.79 -23.61 10.74
N ALA A 129 0.44 -22.70 9.84
CA ALA A 129 1.35 -22.20 8.80
C ALA A 129 2.46 -21.31 9.39
N VAL A 130 2.09 -20.43 10.34
CA VAL A 130 3.06 -19.65 11.12
C VAL A 130 3.99 -20.58 11.90
N THR A 131 3.47 -21.65 12.51
CA THR A 131 4.28 -22.65 13.22
C THR A 131 5.30 -23.33 12.30
N LEU A 132 4.89 -23.72 11.09
CA LEU A 132 5.79 -24.34 10.12
C LEU A 132 6.89 -23.36 9.68
N PHE A 133 6.52 -22.11 9.39
CA PHE A 133 7.46 -21.07 8.99
C PHE A 133 8.50 -20.77 10.08
N PHE A 134 8.06 -20.55 11.32
CA PHE A 134 8.98 -20.34 12.44
C PHE A 134 9.84 -21.58 12.71
N ARG A 135 9.30 -22.80 12.62
CA ARG A 135 10.11 -24.02 12.81
C ARG A 135 11.27 -24.13 11.81
N ILE A 136 11.09 -23.66 10.58
CA ILE A 136 12.11 -23.71 9.51
C ILE A 136 13.13 -22.58 9.67
N PHE A 137 12.69 -21.36 10.02
CA PHE A 137 13.55 -20.16 9.97
C PHE A 137 14.02 -19.62 11.34
N PHE A 138 13.33 -19.94 12.44
CA PHE A 138 13.60 -19.37 13.76
C PHE A 138 13.43 -20.41 14.90
N LYS A 139 14.54 -20.75 15.57
CA LYS A 139 14.50 -21.73 16.69
C LYS A 139 13.82 -21.22 17.97
N ASN A 140 13.52 -19.92 18.08
CA ASN A 140 13.02 -19.34 19.33
C ASN A 140 11.47 -19.39 19.43
N LYS A 141 10.95 -20.12 20.42
CA LYS A 141 9.50 -20.29 20.66
C LYS A 141 8.81 -19.00 21.12
N GLU A 142 9.50 -18.15 21.87
CA GLU A 142 8.94 -16.92 22.44
C GLU A 142 8.56 -15.90 21.36
N HIS A 143 9.39 -15.74 20.33
CA HIS A 143 9.09 -14.86 19.19
C HIS A 143 7.85 -15.30 18.40
N LYS A 144 7.61 -16.62 18.32
CA LYS A 144 6.42 -17.17 17.67
C LYS A 144 5.16 -16.83 18.46
N GLU A 145 5.18 -17.02 19.78
CA GLU A 145 4.03 -16.74 20.64
C GLU A 145 3.68 -15.25 20.61
N ASN A 146 4.69 -14.37 20.68
CA ASN A 146 4.49 -12.93 20.58
C ASN A 146 3.89 -12.51 19.21
N TYR A 147 4.31 -13.15 18.10
CA TYR A 147 3.73 -12.91 16.78
C TYR A 147 2.26 -13.30 16.70
N ILE A 148 1.93 -14.53 17.13
CA ILE A 148 0.56 -15.06 17.07
C ILE A 148 -0.36 -14.23 17.98
N LYS A 149 0.08 -13.93 19.20
CA LYS A 149 -0.66 -13.12 20.16
C LYS A 149 -0.98 -11.74 19.58
N THR A 150 0.01 -11.08 18.99
CA THR A 150 -0.17 -9.76 18.35
C THR A 150 -1.16 -9.83 17.19
N MET A 151 -1.07 -10.83 16.32
CA MET A 151 -2.02 -11.00 15.23
C MET A 151 -3.44 -11.18 15.74
N ARG A 152 -3.65 -12.02 16.76
CA ARG A 152 -4.96 -12.23 17.40
C ARG A 152 -5.50 -10.96 18.04
N GLU A 153 -4.67 -10.22 18.81
CA GLU A 153 -5.07 -8.94 19.43
C GLU A 153 -5.61 -7.94 18.40
N ILE A 154 -4.97 -7.86 17.23
CA ILE A 154 -5.41 -6.96 16.16
C ILE A 154 -6.68 -7.49 15.47
N THR A 155 -6.76 -8.79 15.16
CA THR A 155 -7.91 -9.36 14.43
C THR A 155 -9.18 -9.44 15.27
N GLU A 156 -9.06 -9.63 16.59
CA GLU A 156 -10.20 -9.65 17.53
C GLU A 156 -10.73 -8.23 17.80
N ASN A 157 -9.88 -7.21 17.70
CA ASN A 157 -10.27 -5.82 17.92
C ASN A 157 -10.98 -5.19 16.70
N LYS A 158 -12.28 -5.49 16.56
CA LYS A 158 -13.13 -4.98 15.46
C LYS A 158 -13.12 -3.45 15.32
N ARG A 159 -12.99 -2.71 16.43
CA ARG A 159 -12.92 -1.23 16.41
C ARG A 159 -11.64 -0.75 15.74
N VAL A 160 -10.50 -1.37 16.07
CA VAL A 160 -9.21 -1.08 15.44
C VAL A 160 -9.26 -1.45 13.95
N LEU A 161 -9.75 -2.64 13.60
CA LEU A 161 -9.87 -3.06 12.20
C LEU A 161 -10.74 -2.10 11.38
N SER A 162 -11.92 -1.76 11.87
CA SER A 162 -12.82 -0.83 11.19
C SER A 162 -12.18 0.55 11.00
N LYS A 163 -11.53 1.09 12.04
CA LYS A 163 -10.85 2.38 11.96
C LYS A 163 -9.68 2.36 10.97
N VAL A 164 -8.87 1.31 10.99
CA VAL A 164 -7.73 1.14 10.07
C VAL A 164 -8.24 0.98 8.63
N PHE A 165 -9.30 0.20 8.41
CA PHE A 165 -9.94 0.07 7.10
C PHE A 165 -10.51 1.40 6.58
N LEU A 166 -11.20 2.17 7.42
CA LEU A 166 -11.73 3.49 7.04
C LEU A 166 -10.60 4.49 6.70
N LEU A 167 -9.50 4.47 7.45
CA LEU A 167 -8.31 5.26 7.13
C LEU A 167 -7.68 4.83 5.80
N THR A 168 -7.62 3.53 5.53
CA THR A 168 -7.14 2.99 4.24
C THR A 168 -8.05 3.40 3.09
N LEU A 169 -9.38 3.30 3.27
CA LEU A 169 -10.36 3.72 2.28
C LEU A 169 -10.20 5.21 1.96
N GLY A 170 -10.16 6.05 3.00
CA GLY A 170 -9.91 7.48 2.84
C GLY A 170 -8.59 7.79 2.14
N TYR A 171 -7.51 7.06 2.47
CA TYR A 171 -6.22 7.18 1.79
C TYR A 171 -6.35 6.93 0.28
N TYR A 172 -7.05 5.86 -0.12
CA TYR A 172 -7.23 5.56 -1.54
C TYR A 172 -8.19 6.51 -2.24
N LEU A 173 -9.21 7.04 -1.56
CA LEU A 173 -10.08 8.09 -2.11
C LEU A 173 -9.27 9.37 -2.40
N VAL A 174 -8.40 9.80 -1.47
CA VAL A 174 -7.48 10.91 -1.73
C VAL A 174 -6.51 10.58 -2.87
N ASN A 175 -6.02 9.34 -2.94
CA ASN A 175 -5.14 8.91 -4.03
C ASN A 175 -5.84 8.93 -5.40
N LEU A 176 -7.15 8.63 -5.47
CA LEU A 176 -7.95 8.79 -6.69
C LEU A 176 -8.00 10.26 -7.13
N VAL A 177 -8.19 11.19 -6.18
CA VAL A 177 -8.15 12.63 -6.49
C VAL A 177 -6.78 13.05 -7.00
N VAL A 178 -5.69 12.59 -6.37
CA VAL A 178 -4.32 12.84 -6.84
C VAL A 178 -4.10 12.29 -8.25
N TYR A 179 -4.58 11.08 -8.52
CA TYR A 179 -4.44 10.48 -9.84
C TYR A 179 -5.28 11.20 -10.91
N TRP A 180 -6.48 11.66 -10.57
CA TRP A 180 -7.28 12.52 -11.44
C TRP A 180 -6.55 13.83 -11.79
N ILE A 181 -5.92 14.47 -10.79
CA ILE A 181 -5.06 15.65 -11.00
C ILE A 181 -3.93 15.32 -11.98
N VAL A 182 -3.24 14.18 -11.80
CA VAL A 182 -2.16 13.75 -12.71
C VAL A 182 -2.68 13.58 -14.15
N ILE A 183 -3.80 12.87 -14.34
CA ILE A 183 -4.43 12.68 -15.66
C ILE A 183 -4.72 14.03 -16.31
N LYS A 184 -5.41 14.92 -15.60
CA LYS A 184 -5.78 16.24 -16.14
C LYS A 184 -4.60 17.19 -16.33
N SER A 185 -3.53 17.02 -15.56
CA SER A 185 -2.30 17.78 -15.76
C SER A 185 -1.59 17.40 -17.05
N LEU A 186 -1.70 16.15 -17.49
CA LEU A 186 -1.08 15.68 -18.73
C LEU A 186 -1.88 16.11 -19.94
N SER A 187 -3.18 15.81 -19.96
CA SER A 187 -4.10 16.25 -21.00
C SER A 187 -5.52 16.40 -20.43
N PRO A 188 -6.12 17.61 -20.49
CA PRO A 188 -7.48 17.84 -20.03
C PRO A 188 -8.53 16.99 -20.76
N ALA A 189 -8.25 16.57 -21.99
CA ALA A 189 -9.15 15.81 -22.85
C ALA A 189 -9.32 14.34 -22.44
N LEU A 190 -8.40 13.78 -21.63
CA LEU A 190 -8.47 12.40 -21.17
C LEU A 190 -9.74 12.13 -20.36
N ASN A 191 -10.38 10.98 -20.58
CA ASN A 191 -11.62 10.61 -19.92
C ASN A 191 -11.44 10.49 -18.39
N ASN A 192 -12.40 11.03 -17.63
CA ASN A 192 -12.41 10.95 -16.16
C ASN A 192 -12.51 9.51 -15.65
N ILE A 193 -13.12 8.60 -16.41
CA ILE A 193 -13.27 7.18 -16.08
C ILE A 193 -11.92 6.51 -15.79
N LEU A 194 -10.84 6.97 -16.46
CA LEU A 194 -9.48 6.48 -16.23
C LEU A 194 -9.06 6.57 -14.77
N THR A 195 -9.59 7.53 -14.00
CA THR A 195 -9.29 7.67 -12.57
C THR A 195 -9.60 6.40 -11.78
N PHE A 196 -10.70 5.72 -12.12
CA PHE A 196 -11.15 4.51 -11.43
C PHE A 196 -10.32 3.27 -11.79
N SER A 197 -9.40 3.37 -12.76
CA SER A 197 -8.43 2.30 -13.03
C SER A 197 -7.34 2.19 -11.95
N LEU A 198 -7.15 3.24 -11.14
CA LEU A 198 -6.05 3.31 -10.17
C LEU A 198 -5.98 2.12 -9.21
N PRO A 199 -7.08 1.66 -8.56
CA PRO A 199 -7.00 0.52 -7.65
C PRO A 199 -6.49 -0.73 -8.36
N ILE A 200 -6.92 -0.97 -9.61
CA ILE A 200 -6.50 -2.12 -10.43
C ILE A 200 -4.99 -2.04 -10.71
N ILE A 201 -4.52 -0.87 -11.15
CA ILE A 201 -3.10 -0.60 -11.43
C ILE A 201 -2.26 -0.84 -10.17
N VAL A 202 -2.70 -0.36 -9.00
CA VAL A 202 -1.94 -0.48 -7.75
C VAL A 202 -1.95 -1.91 -7.21
N VAL A 203 -3.07 -2.64 -7.25
CA VAL A 203 -3.10 -4.06 -6.82
C VAL A 203 -2.15 -4.90 -7.64
N LEU A 204 -2.25 -4.81 -8.98
CA LEU A 204 -1.41 -5.58 -9.88
C LEU A 204 0.06 -5.16 -9.78
N GLY A 205 0.32 -3.87 -9.58
CA GLY A 205 1.67 -3.36 -9.32
C GLY A 205 2.30 -3.81 -8.01
N ASN A 206 1.51 -4.18 -7.00
CA ASN A 206 2.03 -4.62 -5.71
C ASN A 206 2.51 -6.08 -5.72
N PHE A 207 2.32 -6.82 -6.81
CA PHE A 207 2.86 -8.17 -6.92
C PHE A 207 4.39 -8.15 -6.79
N PRO A 208 4.99 -9.04 -5.97
CA PRO A 208 6.42 -9.05 -5.66
C PRO A 208 7.27 -9.63 -6.81
N ILE A 209 6.91 -9.35 -8.06
CA ILE A 209 7.61 -9.81 -9.26
C ILE A 209 8.67 -8.79 -9.68
N SER A 210 8.42 -7.49 -9.45
CA SER A 210 9.35 -6.42 -9.80
C SER A 210 9.66 -5.46 -8.64
N ILE A 211 10.77 -4.72 -8.78
CA ILE A 211 11.20 -3.71 -7.81
C ILE A 211 10.14 -2.62 -7.76
N SER A 212 9.49 -2.50 -6.60
CA SER A 212 8.38 -1.57 -6.39
C SER A 212 7.26 -1.64 -7.41
N GLY A 213 7.06 -2.73 -8.16
CA GLY A 213 6.01 -2.81 -9.18
C GLY A 213 6.31 -2.11 -10.49
N PHE A 214 7.56 -1.67 -10.71
CA PHE A 214 7.97 -1.05 -11.96
C PHE A 214 7.80 -2.02 -13.14
N GLY A 215 7.32 -1.51 -14.28
CA GLY A 215 6.97 -2.27 -15.47
C GLY A 215 5.54 -2.82 -15.43
N ILE A 216 5.11 -3.41 -14.30
CA ILE A 216 3.77 -4.04 -14.19
C ILE A 216 2.68 -2.97 -14.13
N ARG A 217 2.85 -1.94 -13.30
CA ARG A 217 1.88 -0.85 -13.20
C ARG A 217 1.70 -0.14 -14.53
N GLU A 218 2.81 0.13 -15.19
CA GLU A 218 2.85 0.84 -16.46
C GLU A 218 2.19 -0.01 -17.56
N PHE A 219 2.48 -1.31 -17.61
CA PHE A 219 1.83 -2.25 -18.53
C PHE A 219 0.31 -2.34 -18.34
N VAL A 220 -0.15 -2.48 -17.09
CA VAL A 220 -1.58 -2.54 -16.76
C VAL A 220 -2.26 -1.23 -17.13
N SER A 221 -1.64 -0.10 -16.80
CA SER A 221 -2.16 1.23 -17.14
C SER A 221 -2.25 1.43 -18.65
N VAL A 222 -1.20 1.10 -19.41
CA VAL A 222 -1.22 1.18 -20.88
C VAL A 222 -2.32 0.30 -21.48
N THR A 223 -2.50 -0.91 -20.96
CA THR A 223 -3.57 -1.82 -21.40
C THR A 223 -4.95 -1.21 -21.15
N ILE A 224 -5.20 -0.62 -19.98
CA ILE A 224 -6.49 0.01 -19.66
C ILE A 224 -6.73 1.24 -20.53
N PHE A 225 -5.70 2.07 -20.76
CA PHE A 225 -5.82 3.21 -21.66
C PHE A 225 -6.16 2.76 -23.09
N ASN A 226 -5.53 1.69 -23.57
CA ASN A 226 -5.84 1.11 -24.88
C ASN A 226 -7.31 0.64 -24.97
N LEU A 227 -7.79 -0.07 -23.94
CA LEU A 227 -9.18 -0.56 -23.88
C LEU A 227 -10.20 0.58 -23.90
N LEU A 228 -9.84 1.76 -23.38
CA LEU A 228 -10.68 2.95 -23.39
C LEU A 228 -10.48 3.84 -24.63
N GLY A 229 -9.67 3.40 -25.61
CA GLY A 229 -9.39 4.16 -26.83
C GLY A 229 -8.54 5.41 -26.60
N GLU A 230 -7.82 5.47 -25.49
CA GLU A 230 -7.00 6.61 -25.07
C GLU A 230 -5.53 6.42 -25.46
N ASN A 231 -4.78 7.52 -25.52
CA ASN A 231 -3.39 7.47 -25.98
C ASN A 231 -2.47 6.72 -24.99
N LEU A 232 -1.78 5.69 -25.51
CA LEU A 232 -0.88 4.78 -24.78
C LEU A 232 0.28 5.51 -24.09
N ALA A 233 0.76 6.62 -24.64
CA ALA A 233 1.85 7.42 -24.04
C ALA A 233 1.42 8.00 -22.68
N TYR A 234 0.16 8.42 -22.54
CA TYR A 234 -0.40 8.84 -21.26
C TYR A 234 -0.63 7.65 -20.32
N GLY A 235 -1.00 6.49 -20.87
CA GLY A 235 -1.10 5.24 -20.12
C GLY A 235 0.20 4.86 -19.42
N PHE A 236 1.35 5.09 -20.05
CA PHE A 236 2.66 4.92 -19.42
C PHE A 236 3.02 6.06 -18.46
N SER A 237 2.77 7.31 -18.85
CA SER A 237 3.24 8.49 -18.11
C SER A 237 2.50 8.71 -16.78
N CYS A 238 1.18 8.48 -16.74
CA CYS A 238 0.36 8.66 -15.55
C CYS A 238 0.85 7.89 -14.32
N PRO A 239 1.04 6.56 -14.35
CA PRO A 239 1.53 5.80 -13.20
C PRO A 239 2.98 6.14 -12.83
N VAL A 240 3.83 6.50 -13.78
CA VAL A 240 5.21 6.95 -13.52
C VAL A 240 5.22 8.25 -12.71
N ILE A 241 4.44 9.25 -13.15
CA ILE A 241 4.32 10.53 -12.43
C ILE A 241 3.69 10.31 -11.06
N LEU A 242 2.63 9.50 -10.98
CA LEU A 242 2.00 9.18 -9.71
C LEU A 242 2.97 8.50 -8.74
N TYR A 243 3.76 7.53 -9.22
CA TYR A 243 4.77 6.85 -8.40
C TYR A 243 5.85 7.81 -7.93
N PHE A 244 6.32 8.70 -8.82
CA PHE A 244 7.29 9.74 -8.48
C PHE A 244 6.77 10.62 -7.34
N LEU A 245 5.54 11.11 -7.46
CA LEU A 245 4.92 11.98 -6.47
C LEU A 245 4.63 11.28 -5.14
N THR A 246 4.00 10.09 -5.18
CA THR A 246 3.45 9.43 -3.99
C THR A 246 4.42 8.48 -3.29
N SER A 247 5.46 8.00 -3.97
CA SER A 247 6.39 6.99 -3.44
C SER A 247 7.85 7.44 -3.50
N LEU A 248 8.32 7.95 -4.63
CA LEU A 248 9.74 8.31 -4.79
C LEU A 248 10.08 9.61 -4.03
N SER A 249 9.26 10.65 -4.15
CA SER A 249 9.48 11.91 -3.43
C SER A 249 9.51 11.71 -1.91
N PRO A 250 8.58 10.95 -1.29
CA PRO A 250 8.61 10.72 0.15
C PRO A 250 9.71 9.74 0.57
N ALA A 251 10.09 8.80 -0.32
CA ALA A 251 11.25 7.95 -0.10
C ALA A 251 12.56 8.76 -0.01
N LEU A 252 12.72 9.83 -0.78
CA LEU A 252 13.89 10.72 -0.65
C LEU A 252 13.92 11.41 0.72
N PHE A 253 12.79 11.87 1.24
CA PHE A 253 12.71 12.36 2.62
C PHE A 253 13.03 11.27 3.64
N GLY A 254 12.54 10.04 3.42
CA GLY A 254 12.89 8.87 4.22
C GLY A 254 14.39 8.60 4.27
N PHE A 255 15.06 8.66 3.12
CA PHE A 255 16.52 8.51 3.02
C PHE A 255 17.26 9.56 3.86
N LEU A 256 16.90 10.84 3.76
CA LEU A 256 17.51 11.90 4.57
C LEU A 256 17.36 11.64 6.08
N LEU A 257 16.19 11.13 6.50
CA LEU A 257 15.94 10.74 7.90
C LEU A 257 16.78 9.54 8.35
N THR A 258 17.07 8.59 7.45
CA THR A 258 17.96 7.46 7.79
C THR A 258 19.39 7.91 8.08
N LEU A 259 19.90 8.89 7.34
CA LEU A 259 21.25 9.43 7.54
C LEU A 259 21.38 10.15 8.89
N LYS A 260 20.35 10.91 9.29
CA LYS A 260 20.35 11.67 10.55
C LYS A 260 20.37 10.79 11.80
N LYS A 261 19.88 9.55 11.72
CA LYS A 261 19.83 8.59 12.84
C LYS A 261 21.09 7.72 12.98
N ARG A 262 22.05 7.84 12.05
CA ARG A 262 23.25 6.99 12.03
C ARG A 262 24.42 7.54 12.89
N TYR A 263 24.14 8.48 13.78
CA TYR A 263 25.08 9.08 14.73
C TYR A 263 24.54 9.01 16.15
#